data_AF-A0AAU4DR78-F1
#
_entry.id   AF-A0AAU4DR78-F1
#
_cell.length_a   1.000
_cell.length_b   1.000
_cell.length_c   1.000
_cell.angle_alpha   90.00
_cell.angle_beta   90.00
_cell.angle_gamma   90.00
#
_symmetry.space_group_name_H-M   'P 1'
#
loop_
_entity.id
_entity.type
_entity.pdbx_description
1 polymer ?
#
loop_
_entity_poly.entity_id
_entity_poly.type
_entity_poly.pdbx_seq_one_letter_code
_entity_poly.pdbx_strand_id
1 'polypeptide(L)'
;MDIDTRLLRYFVAVCEEGQLTGAAARLFVSQPTLTKQIRQLETQLGVALFHRSREGMTPTPAGRALADRAQTLLTGWEDTLRATRQAATQAEGTLRVGFEGSTINVVDRTTVEDFTRRMPGWQVQMRQNNWFDPTSGLASGEIDLALWHAPASIATRYNCAELGVEDRWAVLPAGHRLAGRPLLDFAELLDEDFVAIPQEAGLWRDYWLAAEERGGRPARIGAVAHNADEWLTAVACGQGIGFAPETMSRLASRPGVVYRPVRGLSASRVGLYWPLGRPLTPAMAAFVRSCRETVRIGAACPGPSPRGTVPAQRDPASRTAQSTAPSAAGSGAPAGAHSGARSEAPSGTPGGAQTAANGAG
;
A
#
# COMPACT_ATOMS: atom_id res chain seq x y z
N MET A 1 9.40 33.68 -22.50
CA MET A 1 10.23 32.49 -22.27
C MET A 1 9.34 31.48 -21.58
N ASP A 2 9.33 30.23 -22.04
CA ASP A 2 8.53 29.17 -21.44
C ASP A 2 9.46 28.03 -21.00
N ILE A 3 9.31 27.58 -19.76
CA ILE A 3 10.18 26.59 -19.10
C ILE A 3 9.29 25.49 -18.54
N ASP A 4 9.31 24.34 -19.23
CA ASP A 4 8.64 23.12 -18.79
C ASP A 4 9.07 22.76 -17.35
N THR A 5 8.10 22.59 -16.44
CA THR A 5 8.33 22.16 -15.04
C THR A 5 9.21 20.91 -14.94
N ARG A 6 9.20 20.04 -15.95
CA ARG A 6 10.08 18.88 -16.04
C ARG A 6 11.56 19.25 -16.17
N LEU A 7 11.92 20.35 -16.83
CA LEU A 7 13.30 20.87 -16.84
C LEU A 7 13.74 21.28 -15.43
N LEU A 8 12.85 21.91 -14.66
CA LEU A 8 13.11 22.24 -13.25
C LEU A 8 13.24 20.99 -12.37
N ARG A 9 12.37 19.97 -12.55
CA ARG A 9 12.48 18.67 -11.83
C ARG A 9 13.81 17.97 -12.16
N TYR A 10 14.21 17.95 -13.42
CA TYR A 10 15.50 17.41 -13.86
C TYR A 10 16.69 18.17 -13.27
N PHE A 11 16.61 19.49 -13.21
CA PHE A 11 17.62 20.35 -12.58
C PHE A 11 17.75 20.09 -11.07
N VAL A 12 16.64 20.07 -10.33
CA VAL A 12 16.63 19.79 -8.88
C VAL A 12 17.21 18.40 -8.58
N ALA A 13 16.85 17.37 -9.36
CA ALA A 13 17.43 16.04 -9.19
C ALA A 13 18.96 16.01 -9.39
N VAL A 14 19.51 16.76 -10.34
CA VAL A 14 20.98 16.84 -10.52
C VAL A 14 21.65 17.64 -9.39
N CYS A 15 20.97 18.64 -8.81
CA CYS A 15 21.43 19.34 -7.61
C CYS A 15 21.46 18.46 -6.35
N GLU A 16 20.45 17.61 -6.15
CA GLU A 16 20.35 16.73 -4.98
C GLU A 16 21.32 15.54 -5.05
N GLU A 17 21.48 14.93 -6.23
CA GLU A 17 22.31 13.74 -6.42
C GLU A 17 23.81 14.06 -6.63
N GLY A 18 24.13 15.28 -7.07
CA GLY A 18 25.48 15.70 -7.50
C GLY A 18 26.02 14.97 -8.74
N GLN A 19 25.41 13.86 -9.16
CA GLN A 19 25.81 13.02 -10.28
C GLN A 19 24.70 12.88 -11.31
N LEU A 20 25.06 13.08 -12.59
CA LEU A 20 24.14 12.83 -13.71
C LEU A 20 23.67 11.37 -13.77
N THR A 21 24.47 10.41 -13.31
CA THR A 21 24.11 8.98 -13.35
C THR A 21 23.06 8.63 -12.29
N GLY A 22 23.23 9.10 -11.05
CA GLY A 22 22.25 8.91 -9.96
C GLY A 22 20.92 9.58 -10.29
N ALA A 23 20.97 10.85 -10.70
CA ALA A 23 19.78 11.59 -11.13
C ALA A 23 19.08 10.93 -12.33
N ALA A 24 19.82 10.42 -13.32
CA ALA A 24 19.23 9.72 -14.47
C ALA A 24 18.49 8.44 -14.05
N ALA A 25 19.10 7.62 -13.18
CA ALA A 25 18.46 6.43 -12.63
C ALA A 25 17.21 6.77 -11.82
N ARG A 26 17.29 7.74 -10.90
CA ARG A 26 16.18 8.19 -10.04
C ARG A 26 15.01 8.79 -10.82
N LEU A 27 15.28 9.34 -12.01
CA LEU A 27 14.30 9.90 -12.92
C LEU A 27 13.81 8.92 -14.00
N PHE A 28 14.30 7.68 -14.00
CA PHE A 28 14.02 6.66 -15.02
C PHE A 28 14.29 7.12 -16.47
N VAL A 29 15.36 7.90 -16.68
CA VAL A 29 15.80 8.40 -17.99
C VAL A 29 17.25 8.03 -18.29
N SER A 30 17.66 8.09 -19.57
CA SER A 30 19.06 7.91 -19.92
C SER A 30 19.91 9.14 -19.52
N GLN A 31 21.17 8.90 -19.12
CA GLN A 31 22.12 9.98 -18.80
C GLN A 31 22.34 10.97 -19.95
N PRO A 32 22.41 10.55 -21.25
CA PRO A 32 22.39 11.48 -22.39
C PRO A 32 21.12 12.32 -22.48
N THR A 33 19.95 11.75 -22.20
CA THR A 33 18.67 12.49 -22.17
C THR A 33 18.73 13.58 -21.10
N LEU A 34 19.07 13.24 -19.86
CA LEU A 34 19.19 14.21 -18.76
C LEU A 34 20.20 15.31 -19.10
N THR A 35 21.37 14.92 -19.65
CA THR A 35 22.41 15.87 -20.06
C THR A 35 21.94 16.87 -21.12
N LYS A 36 21.10 16.43 -22.08
CA LYS A 36 20.48 17.31 -23.09
C LYS A 36 19.47 18.27 -22.44
N GLN A 37 18.66 17.80 -21.50
CA GLN A 37 17.63 18.60 -20.85
C GLN A 37 18.22 19.67 -19.91
N ILE A 38 19.28 19.35 -19.15
CA ILE A 38 20.02 20.36 -18.37
C ILE A 38 20.58 21.44 -19.29
N ARG A 39 21.24 21.07 -20.39
CA ARG A 39 21.73 22.04 -21.39
C ARG A 39 20.62 22.89 -22.00
N GLN A 40 19.44 22.32 -22.21
CA GLN A 40 18.27 23.07 -22.70
C GLN A 40 17.84 24.15 -21.70
N LEU A 41 17.79 23.83 -20.40
CA LEU A 41 17.48 24.81 -19.35
C LEU A 41 18.56 25.90 -19.24
N GLU A 42 19.84 25.51 -19.25
CA GLU A 42 20.99 26.44 -19.28
C GLU A 42 20.91 27.39 -20.49
N THR A 43 20.53 26.87 -21.67
CA THR A 43 20.35 27.65 -22.91
C THR A 43 19.15 28.59 -22.83
N GLN A 44 18.02 28.14 -22.28
CA GLN A 44 16.82 28.98 -22.11
C GLN A 44 17.06 30.14 -21.14
N LEU A 45 17.76 29.89 -20.02
CA LEU A 45 18.08 30.91 -19.03
C LEU A 45 19.30 31.78 -19.39
N GLY A 46 20.07 31.42 -20.41
CA GLY A 46 21.28 32.14 -20.82
C GLY A 46 22.46 32.03 -19.84
N VAL A 47 22.42 31.08 -18.90
CA VAL A 47 23.43 30.92 -17.83
C VAL A 47 23.78 29.45 -17.60
N ALA A 48 25.06 29.18 -17.29
CA ALA A 48 25.47 27.86 -16.84
C ALA A 48 24.99 27.62 -15.40
N LEU A 49 24.32 26.49 -15.17
CA LEU A 49 23.77 26.10 -13.87
C LEU A 49 24.70 25.14 -13.12
N PHE A 50 25.56 24.40 -13.84
CA PHE A 50 26.56 23.51 -13.24
C PHE A 50 27.97 23.71 -13.80
N HIS A 51 28.96 23.70 -12.92
CA HIS A 51 30.33 23.32 -13.26
C HIS A 51 30.40 21.79 -13.40
N ARG A 52 31.07 21.31 -14.46
CA ARG A 52 31.28 19.89 -14.70
C ARG A 52 32.72 19.54 -14.36
N SER A 53 32.94 18.60 -13.45
CA SER A 53 34.27 18.16 -13.01
C SER A 53 34.38 16.63 -13.05
N ARG A 54 35.53 16.08 -12.63
CA ARG A 54 35.68 14.63 -12.37
C ARG A 54 34.90 14.16 -11.15
N GLU A 55 34.48 15.09 -10.29
CA GLU A 55 33.72 14.84 -9.06
C GLU A 55 32.21 14.92 -9.29
N GLY A 56 31.75 15.36 -10.48
CA GLY A 56 30.34 15.38 -10.87
C GLY A 56 29.84 16.73 -11.37
N MET A 57 28.67 17.14 -10.88
CA MET A 57 27.92 18.34 -11.27
C MET A 57 27.80 19.30 -10.08
N THR A 58 28.70 20.27 -9.96
CA THR A 58 28.68 21.26 -8.87
C THR A 58 27.85 22.47 -9.28
N PRO A 59 26.78 22.86 -8.55
CA PRO A 59 25.99 24.05 -8.91
C PRO A 59 26.83 25.33 -8.98
N THR A 60 26.60 26.15 -10.00
CA THR A 60 27.17 27.51 -10.09
C THR A 60 26.48 28.44 -9.07
N PRO A 61 26.91 29.71 -8.89
CA PRO A 61 26.14 30.68 -8.11
C PRO A 61 24.71 30.87 -8.65
N ALA A 62 24.53 30.86 -9.98
CA ALA A 62 23.21 30.88 -10.62
C ALA A 62 22.43 29.59 -10.40
N GLY A 63 23.11 28.43 -10.44
CA GLY A 63 22.55 27.14 -10.06
C GLY A 63 21.98 27.14 -8.64
N ARG A 64 22.73 27.60 -7.64
CA ARG A 64 22.24 27.72 -6.25
C ARG A 64 21.02 28.65 -6.17
N ALA A 65 21.12 29.85 -6.72
CA ALA A 65 20.02 30.82 -6.71
C ALA A 65 18.73 30.30 -7.41
N LEU A 66 18.86 29.39 -8.39
CA LEU A 66 17.72 28.67 -8.98
C LEU A 66 17.23 27.54 -8.06
N ALA A 67 18.11 26.72 -7.49
CA ALA A 67 17.75 25.62 -6.59
C ALA A 67 16.93 26.10 -5.38
N ASP A 68 17.35 27.21 -4.75
CA ASP A 68 16.67 27.88 -3.63
C ASP A 68 15.19 28.23 -3.92
N ARG A 69 14.81 28.29 -5.21
CA ARG A 69 13.48 28.72 -5.68
C ARG A 69 12.75 27.61 -6.44
N ALA A 70 13.46 26.73 -7.14
CA ALA A 70 12.90 25.69 -7.98
C ALA A 70 12.06 24.69 -7.17
N GLN A 71 12.51 24.31 -5.96
CA GLN A 71 11.75 23.42 -5.09
C GLN A 71 10.42 24.07 -4.62
N THR A 72 10.45 25.36 -4.30
CA THR A 72 9.25 26.15 -3.95
C THR A 72 8.28 26.29 -5.12
N LEU A 73 8.79 26.54 -6.33
CA LEU A 73 7.97 26.62 -7.56
C LEU A 73 7.33 25.27 -7.93
N LEU A 74 8.07 24.17 -7.79
CA LEU A 74 7.55 22.82 -8.05
C LEU A 74 6.50 22.40 -7.02
N THR A 75 6.75 22.66 -5.73
CA THR A 75 5.76 22.48 -4.66
C THR A 75 4.50 23.30 -4.96
N GLY A 76 4.64 24.60 -5.24
CA GLY A 76 3.50 25.47 -5.55
C GLY A 76 2.69 25.04 -6.78
N TRP A 77 3.35 24.45 -7.79
CA TRP A 77 2.68 23.88 -8.96
C TRP A 77 1.91 22.59 -8.61
N GLU A 78 2.50 21.69 -7.84
CA GLU A 78 1.87 20.43 -7.39
C GLU A 78 0.71 20.72 -6.42
N ASP A 79 0.86 21.73 -5.56
CA ASP A 79 -0.19 22.28 -4.70
C ASP A 79 -1.35 22.86 -5.52
N THR A 80 -1.04 23.60 -6.59
CA THR A 80 -2.06 24.15 -7.52
C THR A 80 -2.85 23.02 -8.19
N LEU A 81 -2.16 22.03 -8.77
CA LEU A 81 -2.80 20.87 -9.41
C LEU A 81 -3.68 20.09 -8.43
N ARG A 82 -3.20 19.86 -7.21
CA ARG A 82 -3.95 19.21 -6.12
C ARG A 82 -5.18 20.02 -5.71
N ALA A 83 -5.07 21.33 -5.58
CA ALA A 83 -6.19 22.22 -5.27
C ALA A 83 -7.25 22.24 -6.40
N THR A 84 -6.83 22.24 -7.67
CA THR A 84 -7.76 22.14 -8.82
C THR A 84 -8.51 20.80 -8.82
N ARG A 85 -7.79 19.68 -8.61
CA ARG A 85 -8.39 18.33 -8.51
C ARG A 85 -9.39 18.25 -7.35
N GLN A 86 -9.03 18.80 -6.19
CA GLN A 86 -9.91 18.89 -5.03
C GLN A 86 -11.16 19.75 -5.32
N ALA A 87 -11.02 20.90 -5.97
CA ALA A 87 -12.17 21.75 -6.30
C ALA A 87 -13.20 21.03 -7.18
N ALA A 88 -12.75 20.23 -8.15
CA ALA A 88 -13.62 19.37 -8.95
C ALA A 88 -14.37 18.34 -8.10
N THR A 89 -13.67 17.55 -7.27
CA THR A 89 -14.34 16.51 -6.47
C THR A 89 -15.26 17.07 -5.39
N GLN A 90 -14.99 18.26 -4.85
CA GLN A 90 -15.94 18.96 -3.97
C GLN A 90 -17.23 19.37 -4.70
N ALA A 91 -17.15 19.76 -5.98
CA ALA A 91 -18.32 20.07 -6.80
C ALA A 91 -19.12 18.82 -7.22
N GLU A 92 -18.43 17.68 -7.40
CA GLU A 92 -19.02 16.37 -7.69
C GLU A 92 -19.57 15.65 -6.45
N GLY A 93 -19.42 16.21 -5.24
CA GLY A 93 -19.78 15.53 -3.99
C GLY A 93 -18.97 14.26 -3.71
N THR A 94 -17.75 14.17 -4.23
CA THR A 94 -16.90 12.97 -4.11
C THR A 94 -15.78 13.16 -3.10
N LEU A 95 -15.62 12.19 -2.20
CA LEU A 95 -14.47 12.04 -1.31
C LEU A 95 -13.65 10.82 -1.73
N ARG A 96 -12.38 11.01 -2.11
CA ARG A 96 -11.50 9.89 -2.50
C ARG A 96 -10.67 9.44 -1.31
N VAL A 97 -10.86 8.18 -0.90
CA VAL A 97 -10.16 7.58 0.25
C VAL A 97 -9.18 6.55 -0.28
N GLY A 98 -7.89 6.86 -0.16
CA GLY A 98 -6.80 5.95 -0.49
C GLY A 98 -6.62 4.95 0.63
N PHE A 99 -6.27 3.71 0.32
CA PHE A 99 -5.95 2.71 1.32
C PHE A 99 -4.78 1.83 0.89
N GLU A 100 -4.15 1.22 1.88
CA GLU A 100 -3.00 0.35 1.71
C GLU A 100 -3.36 -1.11 2.04
N GLY A 101 -2.85 -2.06 1.25
CA GLY A 101 -2.98 -3.51 1.52
C GLY A 101 -4.40 -3.97 1.84
N SER A 102 -4.53 -4.77 2.91
CA SER A 102 -5.82 -5.21 3.46
C SER A 102 -6.47 -4.20 4.41
N THR A 103 -5.87 -3.03 4.63
CA THR A 103 -6.34 -2.07 5.65
C THR A 103 -7.70 -1.46 5.29
N ILE A 104 -8.15 -1.53 4.04
CA ILE A 104 -9.55 -1.27 3.67
C ILE A 104 -10.55 -2.07 4.52
N ASN A 105 -10.22 -3.30 4.91
CA ASN A 105 -11.13 -4.19 5.64
C ASN A 105 -11.45 -3.70 7.07
N VAL A 106 -10.79 -2.64 7.57
CA VAL A 106 -11.17 -1.98 8.84
C VAL A 106 -12.25 -0.92 8.67
N VAL A 107 -12.45 -0.41 7.45
CA VAL A 107 -13.52 0.54 7.08
C VAL A 107 -14.66 -0.26 6.48
N ASP A 108 -15.72 -0.43 7.26
CA ASP A 108 -16.79 -1.35 6.94
C ASP A 108 -18.03 -0.65 6.36
N ARG A 109 -19.09 -1.43 6.14
CA ARG A 109 -20.39 -0.92 5.71
C ARG A 109 -20.94 0.14 6.67
N THR A 110 -20.79 -0.04 7.99
CA THR A 110 -21.31 0.91 8.98
C THR A 110 -20.58 2.25 8.91
N THR A 111 -19.27 2.26 8.63
CA THR A 111 -18.49 3.49 8.39
C THR A 111 -19.06 4.29 7.22
N VAL A 112 -19.38 3.62 6.11
CA VAL A 112 -19.90 4.27 4.88
C VAL A 112 -21.36 4.73 5.05
N GLU A 113 -22.20 3.93 5.71
CA GLU A 113 -23.60 4.30 6.02
C GLU A 113 -23.68 5.49 6.99
N ASP A 114 -22.78 5.56 7.97
CA ASP A 114 -22.66 6.71 8.86
C ASP A 114 -22.17 7.98 8.13
N PHE A 115 -21.17 7.85 7.25
CA PHE A 115 -20.72 8.97 6.43
C PHE A 115 -21.85 9.49 5.52
N THR A 116 -22.56 8.59 4.84
CA THR A 116 -23.67 8.95 3.93
C THR A 116 -24.80 9.67 4.67
N ARG A 117 -25.07 9.30 5.92
CA ARG A 117 -26.01 9.99 6.81
C ARG A 117 -25.53 11.40 7.20
N ARG A 118 -24.22 11.62 7.37
CA ARG A 118 -23.64 12.94 7.73
C ARG A 118 -23.46 13.86 6.52
N MET A 119 -23.23 13.29 5.33
CA MET A 119 -23.01 14.00 4.08
C MET A 119 -23.99 13.51 2.99
N PRO A 120 -25.29 13.86 3.07
CA PRO A 120 -26.26 13.48 2.05
C PRO A 120 -25.83 13.94 0.65
N GLY A 121 -26.00 13.07 -0.35
CA GLY A 121 -25.57 13.32 -1.72
C GLY A 121 -24.08 13.10 -2.00
N TRP A 122 -23.24 12.85 -0.98
CA TRP A 122 -21.83 12.56 -1.18
C TRP A 122 -21.55 11.08 -1.41
N GLN A 123 -20.47 10.79 -2.15
CA GLN A 123 -19.98 9.44 -2.41
C GLN A 123 -18.54 9.27 -1.91
N VAL A 124 -18.23 8.11 -1.34
CA VAL A 124 -16.85 7.73 -0.97
C VAL A 124 -16.28 6.82 -2.06
N GLN A 125 -15.27 7.30 -2.77
CA GLN A 125 -14.51 6.48 -3.71
C GLN A 125 -13.28 5.89 -3.00
N MET A 126 -13.38 4.62 -2.61
CA MET A 126 -12.24 3.85 -2.11
C MET A 126 -11.27 3.54 -3.26
N ARG A 127 -9.97 3.74 -3.04
CA ARG A 127 -8.91 3.51 -4.03
C ARG A 127 -7.72 2.81 -3.37
N GLN A 128 -7.38 1.61 -3.84
CA GLN A 128 -6.18 0.92 -3.39
C GLN A 128 -4.93 1.63 -3.93
N ASN A 129 -3.97 1.94 -3.06
CA ASN A 129 -2.66 2.40 -3.49
C ASN A 129 -1.83 1.24 -4.04
N ASN A 130 -1.02 1.50 -5.06
CA ASN A 130 0.07 0.61 -5.44
C ASN A 130 1.32 0.97 -4.63
N TRP A 131 2.21 0.02 -4.38
CA TRP A 131 3.37 0.27 -3.50
C TRP A 131 4.51 1.08 -4.15
N PHE A 132 4.25 1.78 -5.27
CA PHE A 132 5.20 2.68 -5.91
C PHE A 132 5.04 4.15 -5.47
N ASP A 133 3.85 4.57 -5.00
CA ASP A 133 3.65 5.90 -4.45
C ASP A 133 3.76 5.88 -2.91
N PRO A 134 4.87 6.36 -2.30
CA PRO A 134 5.04 6.46 -0.85
C PRO A 134 4.11 7.48 -0.19
N THR A 135 3.28 8.20 -0.94
CA THR A 135 2.32 9.20 -0.44
C THR A 135 0.87 8.75 -0.55
N SER A 136 0.60 7.58 -1.12
CA SER A 136 -0.76 7.06 -1.36
C SER A 136 -1.70 8.07 -2.03
N GLY A 137 -1.24 8.72 -3.10
CA GLY A 137 -1.97 9.71 -3.90
C GLY A 137 -2.20 11.06 -3.21
N LEU A 138 -1.67 11.28 -2.00
CA LEU A 138 -1.86 12.53 -1.26
C LEU A 138 -1.05 13.69 -1.83
N ALA A 139 0.16 13.45 -2.34
CA ALA A 139 0.99 14.51 -2.92
C ALA A 139 0.41 14.99 -4.27
N SER A 140 0.05 14.05 -5.14
CA SER A 140 -0.58 14.34 -6.45
C SER A 140 -2.00 14.91 -6.30
N GLY A 141 -2.67 14.67 -5.17
CA GLY A 141 -4.08 15.03 -5.01
C GLY A 141 -5.03 14.13 -5.81
N GLU A 142 -4.61 12.90 -6.13
CA GLU A 142 -5.52 11.84 -6.58
C GLU A 142 -6.33 11.25 -5.42
N ILE A 143 -5.86 11.40 -4.18
CA ILE A 143 -6.53 11.01 -2.95
C ILE A 143 -6.78 12.22 -2.05
N ASP A 144 -7.86 12.18 -1.27
CA ASP A 144 -8.24 13.21 -0.31
C ASP A 144 -7.91 12.87 1.14
N LEU A 145 -8.05 11.60 1.52
CA LEU A 145 -7.57 11.02 2.79
C LEU A 145 -6.92 9.66 2.51
N ALA A 146 -5.72 9.40 3.03
CA ALA A 146 -5.13 8.06 3.00
C ALA A 146 -5.32 7.34 4.34
N LEU A 147 -6.00 6.20 4.32
CA LEU A 147 -6.05 5.23 5.41
C LEU A 147 -4.78 4.38 5.36
N TRP A 148 -3.87 4.59 6.31
CA TRP A 148 -2.49 4.15 6.15
C TRP A 148 -1.84 3.75 7.47
N HIS A 149 -1.05 2.67 7.44
CA HIS A 149 -0.09 2.28 8.48
C HIS A 149 1.26 2.93 8.20
N ALA A 150 1.56 4.02 8.90
CA ALA A 150 2.69 4.87 8.57
C ALA A 150 3.69 5.05 9.73
N PRO A 151 5.01 5.11 9.45
CA PRO A 151 6.03 5.36 10.47
C PRO A 151 5.87 6.75 11.08
N ALA A 152 6.32 6.91 12.33
CA ALA A 152 6.26 8.20 13.03
C ALA A 152 7.00 9.33 12.29
N SER A 153 8.01 9.00 11.48
CA SER A 153 8.75 9.95 10.62
C SER A 153 7.85 10.66 9.60
N ILE A 154 6.73 10.05 9.17
CA ILE A 154 5.82 10.66 8.20
C ILE A 154 5.05 11.87 8.77
N ALA A 155 4.91 11.96 10.10
CA ALA A 155 4.12 12.99 10.78
C ALA A 155 4.66 14.42 10.56
N THR A 156 5.88 14.55 10.05
CA THR A 156 6.50 15.81 9.63
C THR A 156 5.98 16.35 8.28
N ARG A 157 5.17 15.58 7.54
CA ARG A 157 4.66 15.91 6.20
C ARG A 157 3.13 15.91 6.09
N TYR A 158 2.46 15.14 6.95
CA TYR A 158 1.00 14.96 6.91
C TYR A 158 0.35 15.22 8.26
N ASN A 159 -0.80 15.90 8.22
CA ASN A 159 -1.78 15.83 9.30
C ASN A 159 -2.26 14.37 9.43
N CYS A 160 -2.60 13.94 10.64
CA CYS A 160 -3.16 12.62 10.91
C CYS A 160 -4.35 12.72 11.87
N ALA A 161 -5.45 12.07 11.51
CA ALA A 161 -6.49 11.68 12.44
C ALA A 161 -6.32 10.20 12.78
N GLU A 162 -5.65 9.92 13.89
CA GLU A 162 -5.45 8.55 14.38
C GLU A 162 -6.80 7.84 14.60
N LEU A 163 -6.83 6.56 14.23
CA LEU A 163 -7.90 5.59 14.45
C LEU A 163 -7.48 4.52 15.48
N GLY A 164 -6.18 4.22 15.59
CA GLY A 164 -5.64 3.42 16.67
C GLY A 164 -4.18 3.03 16.48
N VAL A 165 -3.72 2.13 17.34
CA VAL A 165 -2.37 1.55 17.34
C VAL A 165 -2.51 0.03 17.47
N GLU A 166 -1.71 -0.72 16.72
CA GLU A 166 -1.68 -2.19 16.77
C GLU A 166 -0.26 -2.73 16.60
N ASP A 167 0.00 -3.95 17.07
CA ASP A 167 1.30 -4.59 16.92
C ASP A 167 1.62 -4.89 15.45
N ARG A 168 2.91 -4.95 15.12
CA ARG A 168 3.37 -5.58 13.88
C ARG A 168 3.72 -7.04 14.14
N TRP A 169 3.16 -7.94 13.33
CA TRP A 169 3.35 -9.38 13.44
C TRP A 169 4.20 -9.88 12.27
N ALA A 170 5.02 -10.91 12.53
CA ALA A 170 5.74 -11.63 11.50
C ALA A 170 4.77 -12.46 10.67
N VAL A 171 4.99 -12.50 9.36
CA VAL A 171 4.22 -13.28 8.40
C VAL A 171 5.19 -14.26 7.75
N LEU A 172 4.88 -15.55 7.89
CA LEU A 172 5.77 -16.67 7.58
C LEU A 172 5.10 -17.66 6.62
N PRO A 173 5.85 -18.40 5.80
CA PRO A 173 5.33 -19.62 5.19
C PRO A 173 4.95 -20.63 6.28
N ALA A 174 3.88 -21.41 6.06
CA ALA A 174 3.38 -22.37 7.04
C ALA A 174 4.39 -23.49 7.40
N GLY A 175 5.32 -23.79 6.49
CA GLY A 175 6.45 -24.71 6.72
C GLY A 175 7.70 -24.07 7.35
N HIS A 176 7.66 -22.79 7.74
CA HIS A 176 8.83 -22.10 8.28
C HIS A 176 9.27 -22.66 9.64
N ARG A 177 10.58 -22.69 9.90
CA ARG A 177 11.15 -23.16 11.19
C ARG A 177 10.56 -22.44 12.42
N LEU A 178 10.13 -21.19 12.25
CA LEU A 178 9.54 -20.35 13.31
C LEU A 178 8.00 -20.40 13.36
N ALA A 179 7.31 -20.97 12.37
CA ALA A 179 5.83 -20.94 12.29
C ALA A 179 5.16 -21.69 13.46
N GLY A 180 5.82 -22.68 14.04
CA GLY A 180 5.34 -23.40 15.23
C GLY A 180 5.45 -22.63 16.55
N ARG A 181 6.25 -21.55 16.63
CA ARG A 181 6.39 -20.76 17.87
C ARG A 181 5.15 -19.89 18.11
N PRO A 182 4.70 -19.70 19.36
CA PRO A 182 3.58 -18.79 19.69
C PRO A 182 3.99 -17.31 19.74
N LEU A 183 5.28 -17.03 19.96
CA LEU A 183 5.88 -15.69 20.06
C LEU A 183 7.32 -15.76 19.55
N LEU A 184 7.73 -14.76 18.77
CA LEU A 184 9.07 -14.61 18.24
C LEU A 184 9.78 -13.43 18.93
N ASP A 185 11.08 -13.53 19.11
CA ASP A 185 11.92 -12.38 19.46
C ASP A 185 12.51 -11.79 18.17
N PHE A 186 12.49 -10.46 18.01
CA PHE A 186 12.90 -9.80 16.77
C PHE A 186 14.32 -10.20 16.30
N ALA A 187 15.22 -10.47 17.25
CA ALA A 187 16.57 -10.97 16.97
C ALA A 187 16.60 -12.28 16.15
N GLU A 188 15.58 -13.14 16.26
CA GLU A 188 15.47 -14.39 15.49
C GLU A 188 15.21 -14.17 13.99
N LEU A 189 14.81 -12.95 13.61
CA LEU A 189 14.39 -12.54 12.26
C LEU A 189 15.44 -11.69 11.54
N LEU A 190 16.59 -11.42 12.19
CA LEU A 190 17.66 -10.60 11.61
C LEU A 190 18.38 -11.29 10.43
N ASP A 191 18.38 -12.63 10.42
CA ASP A 191 19.08 -13.49 9.45
C ASP A 191 18.17 -14.12 8.39
N GLU A 192 16.85 -13.90 8.50
CA GLU A 192 15.86 -14.38 7.53
C GLU A 192 15.84 -13.52 6.25
N ASP A 193 15.47 -14.12 5.13
CA ASP A 193 15.21 -13.42 3.87
C ASP A 193 13.80 -12.81 3.87
N PHE A 194 13.66 -11.55 3.46
CA PHE A 194 12.40 -10.82 3.46
C PHE A 194 11.80 -10.66 2.06
N VAL A 195 10.47 -10.73 1.97
CA VAL A 195 9.69 -10.21 0.85
C VAL A 195 9.46 -8.73 1.10
N ALA A 196 10.04 -7.87 0.27
CA ALA A 196 10.01 -6.42 0.45
C ALA A 196 9.01 -5.74 -0.49
N ILE A 197 8.53 -4.56 -0.09
CA ILE A 197 7.83 -3.63 -0.99
C ILE A 197 8.85 -2.88 -1.89
N PRO A 198 8.46 -2.16 -2.96
CA PRO A 198 9.40 -1.56 -3.93
C PRO A 198 10.35 -0.54 -3.30
N GLN A 199 11.50 -0.30 -3.94
CA GLN A 199 12.54 0.61 -3.42
C GLN A 199 12.06 2.07 -3.40
N GLU A 200 11.17 2.40 -4.32
CA GLU A 200 10.47 3.68 -4.52
C GLU A 200 9.62 4.09 -3.30
N ALA A 201 9.19 3.12 -2.48
CA ALA A 201 8.46 3.39 -1.24
C ALA A 201 9.33 4.01 -0.12
N GLY A 202 10.66 4.02 -0.26
CA GLY A 202 11.60 4.71 0.63
C GLY A 202 11.38 4.41 2.12
N LEU A 203 11.15 5.46 2.93
CA LEU A 203 10.91 5.35 4.39
C LEU A 203 9.80 4.35 4.77
N TRP A 204 8.83 4.13 3.88
CA TRP A 204 7.73 3.18 4.12
C TRP A 204 8.18 1.72 3.88
N ARG A 205 9.14 1.49 2.97
CA ARG A 205 9.85 0.19 2.85
C ARG A 205 10.75 -0.05 4.05
N ASP A 206 11.52 0.96 4.45
CA ASP A 206 12.42 0.86 5.60
C ASP A 206 11.65 0.53 6.89
N TYR A 207 10.46 1.13 7.06
CA TYR A 207 9.54 0.79 8.14
C TYR A 207 9.10 -0.67 8.10
N TRP A 208 8.57 -1.17 6.97
CA TRP A 208 8.11 -2.57 6.86
C TRP A 208 9.24 -3.61 6.85
N LEU A 209 10.49 -3.21 6.63
CA LEU A 209 11.69 -4.03 6.84
C LEU A 209 12.25 -3.95 8.26
N ALA A 210 11.69 -3.10 9.14
CA ALA A 210 12.14 -2.82 10.50
C ALA A 210 13.58 -2.27 10.58
N ALA A 211 13.93 -1.34 9.69
CA ALA A 211 15.29 -0.82 9.55
C ALA A 211 15.82 -0.11 10.82
N GLU A 212 14.92 0.51 11.61
CA GLU A 212 15.25 1.12 12.90
C GLU A 212 15.63 0.05 13.93
N GLU A 213 14.79 -0.98 14.10
CA GLU A 213 15.03 -2.07 15.04
C GLU A 213 16.25 -2.94 14.68
N ARG A 214 16.65 -2.97 13.40
CA ARG A 214 17.89 -3.63 12.94
C ARG A 214 19.18 -2.90 13.33
N GLY A 215 19.12 -1.66 13.83
CA GLY A 215 20.30 -0.91 14.27
C GLY A 215 21.35 -0.71 13.17
N GLY A 216 20.92 -0.55 11.91
CA GLY A 216 21.81 -0.42 10.75
C GLY A 216 22.22 -1.73 10.07
N ARG A 217 21.82 -2.91 10.59
CA ARG A 217 21.97 -4.18 9.85
C ARG A 217 21.00 -4.20 8.66
N PRO A 218 21.45 -4.40 7.41
CA PRO A 218 20.53 -4.46 6.27
C PRO A 218 19.62 -5.69 6.36
N ALA A 219 18.36 -5.54 5.91
CA ALA A 219 17.49 -6.68 5.67
C ALA A 219 17.98 -7.46 4.45
N ARG A 220 17.98 -8.79 4.53
CA ARG A 220 18.20 -9.66 3.38
C ARG A 220 16.92 -9.71 2.56
N ILE A 221 17.00 -9.64 1.23
CA ILE A 221 15.83 -9.51 0.34
C ILE A 221 15.75 -10.76 -0.54
N GLY A 222 14.75 -11.62 -0.30
CA GLY A 222 14.50 -12.82 -1.11
C GLY A 222 13.56 -12.58 -2.28
N ALA A 223 12.66 -11.61 -2.16
CA ALA A 223 11.79 -11.14 -3.25
C ALA A 223 11.38 -9.67 -3.06
N VAL A 224 10.90 -9.06 -4.13
CA VAL A 224 10.19 -7.77 -4.10
C VAL A 224 8.80 -7.99 -4.69
N ALA A 225 7.79 -7.42 -4.03
CA ALA A 225 6.39 -7.44 -4.43
C ALA A 225 5.83 -6.01 -4.49
N HIS A 226 4.78 -5.80 -5.27
CA HIS A 226 4.25 -4.48 -5.64
C HIS A 226 2.82 -4.25 -5.09
N ASN A 227 2.22 -5.29 -4.51
CA ASN A 227 0.91 -5.30 -3.85
C ASN A 227 0.82 -6.45 -2.82
N ALA A 228 -0.22 -6.42 -1.97
CA ALA A 228 -0.39 -7.37 -0.87
C ALA A 228 -0.68 -8.82 -1.29
N ASP A 229 -1.33 -9.06 -2.44
CA ASP A 229 -1.61 -10.42 -2.94
C ASP A 229 -0.35 -11.09 -3.48
N GLU A 230 0.47 -10.34 -4.22
CA GLU A 230 1.79 -10.75 -4.69
C GLU A 230 2.72 -11.05 -3.50
N TRP A 231 2.73 -10.18 -2.49
CA TRP A 231 3.51 -10.35 -1.27
C TRP A 231 3.10 -11.57 -0.45
N LEU A 232 1.79 -11.74 -0.20
CA LEU A 232 1.26 -12.92 0.50
C LEU A 232 1.53 -14.21 -0.28
N THR A 233 1.52 -14.16 -1.61
CA THR A 233 1.85 -15.30 -2.45
C THR A 233 3.35 -15.62 -2.39
N ALA A 234 4.23 -14.62 -2.43
CA ALA A 234 5.67 -14.81 -2.30
C ALA A 234 6.05 -15.39 -0.92
N VAL A 235 5.42 -14.93 0.17
CA VAL A 235 5.58 -15.51 1.51
C VAL A 235 5.06 -16.94 1.56
N ALA A 236 3.87 -17.24 1.00
CA ALA A 236 3.33 -18.60 0.93
C ALA A 236 4.23 -19.57 0.11
N CYS A 237 4.85 -19.07 -0.96
CA CYS A 237 5.81 -19.80 -1.78
C CYS A 237 7.22 -19.92 -1.15
N GLY A 238 7.44 -19.38 0.05
CA GLY A 238 8.71 -19.50 0.76
C GLY A 238 9.84 -18.59 0.24
N GLN A 239 9.52 -17.55 -0.53
CA GLN A 239 10.51 -16.59 -1.05
C GLN A 239 11.03 -15.61 0.02
N GLY A 240 10.48 -15.68 1.23
CA GLY A 240 10.91 -14.91 2.40
C GLY A 240 9.80 -14.79 3.44
N ILE A 241 10.06 -13.98 4.45
CA ILE A 241 9.12 -13.57 5.49
C ILE A 241 8.79 -12.08 5.35
N GLY A 242 7.93 -11.54 6.21
CA GLY A 242 7.76 -10.10 6.32
C GLY A 242 7.00 -9.66 7.57
N PHE A 243 6.69 -8.37 7.67
CA PHE A 243 5.87 -7.81 8.74
C PHE A 243 4.54 -7.26 8.19
N ALA A 244 3.49 -7.37 8.99
CA ALA A 244 2.15 -6.85 8.69
C ALA A 244 1.48 -6.32 9.98
N PRO A 245 0.42 -5.50 9.90
CA PRO A 245 -0.39 -5.15 11.06
C PRO A 245 -1.08 -6.39 11.66
N GLU A 246 -1.24 -6.44 12.99
CA GLU A 246 -1.91 -7.53 13.71
C GLU A 246 -3.30 -7.87 13.13
N THR A 247 -4.07 -6.86 12.74
CA THR A 247 -5.39 -6.98 12.11
C THR A 247 -5.37 -7.72 10.77
N MET A 248 -4.26 -7.69 10.03
CA MET A 248 -4.13 -8.44 8.77
C MET A 248 -4.20 -9.96 8.99
N SER A 249 -3.85 -10.47 10.18
CA SER A 249 -4.02 -11.89 10.52
C SER A 249 -5.48 -12.35 10.48
N ARG A 250 -6.40 -11.48 10.93
CA ARG A 250 -7.85 -11.70 10.89
C ARG A 250 -8.43 -11.49 9.49
N LEU A 251 -7.99 -10.43 8.81
CA LEU A 251 -8.67 -9.90 7.61
C LEU A 251 -8.05 -10.33 6.27
N ALA A 252 -6.90 -11.01 6.28
CA ALA A 252 -6.21 -11.48 5.07
C ALA A 252 -5.61 -12.90 5.22
N SER A 253 -6.24 -13.76 6.04
CA SER A 253 -5.85 -15.17 6.18
C SER A 253 -5.78 -15.88 4.82
N ARG A 254 -4.60 -16.40 4.45
CA ARG A 254 -4.34 -17.10 3.18
C ARG A 254 -3.74 -18.49 3.44
N PRO A 255 -4.15 -19.55 2.72
CA PRO A 255 -3.53 -20.87 2.82
C PRO A 255 -2.01 -20.80 2.58
N GLY A 256 -1.24 -21.55 3.36
CA GLY A 256 0.22 -21.54 3.30
C GLY A 256 0.90 -20.38 4.05
N VAL A 257 0.14 -19.44 4.64
CA VAL A 257 0.67 -18.30 5.42
C VAL A 257 0.33 -18.43 6.91
N VAL A 258 1.27 -18.05 7.78
CA VAL A 258 1.13 -18.06 9.24
C VAL A 258 1.60 -16.74 9.84
N TYR A 259 0.74 -16.11 10.64
CA TYR A 259 1.02 -14.86 11.37
C TYR A 259 1.47 -15.14 12.80
N ARG A 260 2.46 -14.40 13.32
CA ARG A 260 2.97 -14.52 14.71
C ARG A 260 3.33 -13.18 15.35
N PRO A 261 2.99 -12.95 16.64
CA PRO A 261 3.48 -11.79 17.39
C PRO A 261 5.01 -11.75 17.48
N VAL A 262 5.58 -10.54 17.53
CA VAL A 262 7.03 -10.31 17.62
C VAL A 262 7.34 -9.39 18.80
N ARG A 263 8.17 -9.86 19.73
CA ARG A 263 8.72 -9.03 20.82
C ARG A 263 9.91 -8.22 20.29
N GLY A 264 9.96 -6.93 20.63
CA GLY A 264 11.06 -6.03 20.25
C GLY A 264 10.91 -5.37 18.89
N LEU A 265 9.73 -5.47 18.26
CA LEU A 265 9.34 -4.72 17.06
C LEU A 265 8.41 -3.58 17.48
N SER A 266 8.60 -2.35 16.98
CA SER A 266 7.71 -1.24 17.35
C SER A 266 6.31 -1.37 16.74
N ALA A 267 5.29 -0.87 17.43
CA ALA A 267 3.90 -0.91 16.99
C ALA A 267 3.65 -0.05 15.73
N SER A 268 2.49 -0.24 15.10
CA SER A 268 2.02 0.54 13.97
C SER A 268 0.86 1.46 14.35
N ARG A 269 0.96 2.72 13.92
CA ARG A 269 -0.12 3.71 14.06
C ARG A 269 -0.90 3.73 12.75
N VAL A 270 -2.22 3.61 12.84
CA VAL A 270 -3.12 3.70 11.70
C VAL A 270 -4.07 4.88 11.88
N GLY A 271 -4.24 5.63 10.80
CA GLY A 271 -5.00 6.86 10.80
C GLY A 271 -5.41 7.27 9.41
N LEU A 272 -6.17 8.35 9.34
CA LEU A 272 -6.50 9.05 8.10
C LEU A 272 -5.55 10.24 7.96
N TYR A 273 -4.74 10.23 6.90
CA TYR A 273 -3.70 11.22 6.65
C TYR A 273 -4.06 12.17 5.51
N TRP A 274 -3.65 13.44 5.62
CA TRP A 274 -3.73 14.45 4.55
C TRP A 274 -2.57 15.45 4.64
N PRO A 275 -2.17 16.13 3.54
CA PRO A 275 -1.02 17.04 3.56
C PRO A 275 -1.13 18.14 4.63
N LEU A 276 -0.01 18.52 5.28
CA LEU A 276 0.00 19.50 6.37
C LEU A 276 -0.68 20.84 6.01
N GLY A 277 -0.38 21.37 4.82
CA GLY A 277 -0.97 22.62 4.33
C GLY A 277 -2.40 22.51 3.78
N ARG A 278 -3.03 21.33 3.79
CA ARG A 278 -4.40 21.15 3.27
C ARG A 278 -5.42 21.30 4.41
N PRO A 279 -6.38 22.26 4.32
CA PRO A 279 -7.45 22.36 5.30
C PRO A 279 -8.39 21.15 5.24
N LEU A 280 -8.86 20.71 6.42
CA LEU A 280 -9.80 19.60 6.55
C LEU A 280 -11.18 20.04 6.04
N THR A 281 -11.60 19.56 4.87
CA THR A 281 -12.94 19.88 4.30
C THR A 281 -14.08 19.28 5.15
N PRO A 282 -15.32 19.77 5.02
CA PRO A 282 -16.47 19.18 5.72
C PRO A 282 -16.64 17.68 5.45
N ALA A 283 -16.44 17.24 4.20
CA ALA A 283 -16.49 15.82 3.85
C ALA A 283 -15.36 15.00 4.50
N MET A 284 -14.12 15.51 4.48
CA MET A 284 -12.99 14.85 5.17
C MET A 284 -13.23 14.78 6.68
N ALA A 285 -13.75 15.85 7.30
CA ALA A 285 -14.07 15.91 8.73
C ALA A 285 -15.21 14.94 9.12
N ALA A 286 -16.23 14.82 8.26
CA ALA A 286 -17.32 13.86 8.45
C ALA A 286 -16.80 12.42 8.38
N PHE A 287 -16.01 12.08 7.36
CA PHE A 287 -15.47 10.72 7.19
C PHE A 287 -14.47 10.33 8.30
N VAL A 288 -13.62 11.26 8.72
CA VAL A 288 -12.75 11.08 9.90
C VAL A 288 -13.57 10.78 11.16
N ARG A 289 -14.72 11.44 11.33
CA ARG A 289 -15.61 11.18 12.46
C ARG A 289 -16.30 9.82 12.35
N SER A 290 -16.83 9.47 11.18
CA SER A 290 -17.41 8.15 10.90
C SER A 290 -16.43 7.02 11.20
N CYS A 291 -15.17 7.16 10.75
CA CYS A 291 -14.14 6.17 11.01
C CYS A 291 -13.84 6.06 12.51
N ARG A 292 -13.70 7.16 13.26
CA ARG A 292 -13.47 7.10 14.71
C ARG A 292 -14.63 6.47 15.49
N GLU A 293 -15.87 6.72 15.06
CA GLU A 293 -17.05 6.15 15.71
C GLU A 293 -17.22 4.64 15.41
N THR A 294 -16.82 4.16 14.23
CA THR A 294 -17.08 2.77 13.77
C THR A 294 -15.86 1.84 13.77
N VAL A 295 -14.70 2.29 13.29
CA VAL A 295 -13.48 1.46 13.12
C VAL A 295 -12.93 1.00 14.46
N ARG A 296 -12.48 -0.26 14.56
CA ARG A 296 -11.84 -0.82 15.75
C ARG A 296 -10.50 -1.45 15.40
N ILE A 297 -9.44 -0.83 15.89
CA ILE A 297 -8.03 -1.23 15.76
C ILE A 297 -7.54 -1.69 17.13
N GLY A 298 -6.66 -2.70 17.18
CA GLY A 298 -5.97 -3.06 18.43
C GLY A 298 -6.88 -3.52 19.57
N ALA A 299 -8.09 -4.02 19.26
CA ALA A 299 -8.96 -4.63 20.24
C ALA A 299 -8.27 -5.88 20.80
N ALA A 300 -7.72 -5.76 22.01
CA ALA A 300 -6.60 -6.56 22.47
C ALA A 300 -6.84 -8.07 22.40
N CYS A 301 -5.85 -8.79 21.85
CA CYS A 301 -5.65 -10.20 22.16
C CYS A 301 -5.35 -10.33 23.66
N PRO A 302 -6.17 -11.02 24.47
CA PRO A 302 -5.82 -11.28 25.86
C PRO A 302 -4.61 -12.22 25.88
N GLY A 303 -3.48 -11.74 26.39
CA GLY A 303 -2.32 -12.60 26.66
C GLY A 303 -2.76 -13.80 27.53
N PRO A 304 -2.16 -15.00 27.32
CA PRO A 304 -2.64 -16.23 27.95
C PRO A 304 -2.64 -16.11 29.48
N SER A 305 -3.82 -15.97 30.07
CA SER A 305 -3.98 -15.60 31.47
C SER A 305 -3.53 -16.75 32.39
N PRO A 306 -2.53 -16.56 33.27
CA PRO A 306 -1.88 -17.66 33.96
C PRO A 306 -2.65 -18.10 35.22
N ARG A 307 -3.79 -18.79 35.02
CA ARG A 307 -4.45 -19.73 35.96
C ARG A 307 -5.58 -20.50 35.28
N GLY A 308 -5.25 -21.63 34.65
CA GLY A 308 -6.17 -22.75 34.48
C GLY A 308 -5.76 -23.85 35.46
N THR A 309 -6.53 -24.05 36.54
CA THR A 309 -6.21 -25.07 37.55
C THR A 309 -6.29 -26.46 36.92
N VAL A 310 -5.22 -27.24 37.01
CA VAL A 310 -5.18 -28.63 36.51
C VAL A 310 -6.27 -29.45 37.23
N PRO A 311 -7.25 -30.03 36.51
CA PRO A 311 -8.13 -31.03 37.09
C PRO A 311 -7.30 -32.26 37.43
N ALA A 312 -7.28 -32.67 38.70
CA ALA A 312 -6.47 -33.80 39.14
C ALA A 312 -6.83 -35.07 38.34
N GLN A 313 -5.83 -35.69 37.71
CA GLN A 313 -6.00 -37.01 37.09
C GLN A 313 -6.45 -38.00 38.15
N ARG A 314 -7.56 -38.70 37.89
CA ARG A 314 -7.92 -39.94 38.60
C ARG A 314 -7.41 -41.12 37.80
N ASP A 315 -6.71 -42.03 38.47
CA ASP A 315 -6.22 -43.27 37.88
C ASP A 315 -7.36 -44.17 37.36
N PRO A 316 -7.29 -44.67 36.12
CA PRO A 316 -8.20 -45.68 35.59
C PRO A 316 -7.64 -47.10 35.80
N ALA A 317 -7.54 -47.55 37.05
CA ALA A 317 -6.98 -48.87 37.39
C ALA A 317 -8.06 -49.95 37.62
N SER A 318 -8.60 -50.53 36.53
CA SER A 318 -9.47 -51.73 36.51
C SER A 318 -10.88 -51.56 37.13
N ARG A 319 -11.92 -52.39 36.86
CA ARG A 319 -12.02 -53.68 36.12
C ARG A 319 -13.51 -53.95 35.79
N THR A 320 -13.83 -54.48 34.59
CA THR A 320 -15.02 -55.34 34.26
C THR A 320 -16.47 -54.87 34.57
N ALA A 321 -17.53 -55.17 33.79
CA ALA A 321 -17.70 -55.93 32.53
C ALA A 321 -19.07 -55.60 31.88
N GLN A 322 -19.29 -56.13 30.65
CA GLN A 322 -20.62 -56.33 29.99
C GLN A 322 -21.37 -55.04 29.55
N SER A 323 -22.23 -55.04 28.50
CA SER A 323 -22.45 -55.99 27.40
C SER A 323 -23.20 -55.29 26.23
N THR A 324 -23.11 -55.86 25.02
CA THR A 324 -24.07 -55.75 23.88
C THR A 324 -24.38 -54.37 23.25
N ALA A 325 -24.06 -54.28 21.96
CA ALA A 325 -24.64 -53.36 20.94
C ALA A 325 -25.90 -54.03 20.29
N PRO A 326 -26.51 -53.61 19.15
CA PRO A 326 -26.12 -52.55 18.19
C PRO A 326 -27.26 -51.75 17.46
N SER A 327 -26.85 -50.89 16.52
CA SER A 327 -27.45 -50.64 15.17
C SER A 327 -28.81 -49.93 14.98
N ALA A 328 -28.77 -48.75 14.33
CA ALA A 328 -29.54 -48.33 13.12
C ALA A 328 -29.25 -46.83 12.83
N ALA A 329 -29.04 -46.26 11.63
CA ALA A 329 -29.31 -46.55 10.20
C ALA A 329 -30.50 -45.75 9.59
N GLY A 330 -30.34 -45.26 8.35
CA GLY A 330 -31.23 -44.28 7.66
C GLY A 330 -30.66 -42.86 7.75
N SER A 331 -30.19 -42.14 6.72
CA SER A 331 -30.23 -42.22 5.24
C SER A 331 -31.60 -41.99 4.56
N GLY A 332 -31.67 -40.95 3.71
CA GLY A 332 -32.85 -40.57 2.94
C GLY A 332 -32.67 -39.21 2.22
N ALA A 333 -32.77 -39.23 0.88
CA ALA A 333 -32.77 -38.08 -0.04
C ALA A 333 -33.86 -38.37 -1.13
N PRO A 334 -33.92 -37.76 -2.34
CA PRO A 334 -33.24 -36.59 -2.90
C PRO A 334 -34.18 -35.63 -3.71
N ALA A 335 -33.56 -34.61 -4.31
CA ALA A 335 -33.80 -33.99 -5.63
C ALA A 335 -35.20 -33.88 -6.31
N GLY A 336 -35.40 -32.74 -7.00
CA GLY A 336 -36.32 -32.56 -8.13
C GLY A 336 -35.74 -31.56 -9.13
N ALA A 337 -35.96 -31.76 -10.45
CA ALA A 337 -35.34 -30.95 -11.52
C ALA A 337 -36.27 -30.82 -12.74
N HIS A 338 -36.07 -29.76 -13.55
CA HIS A 338 -36.70 -29.61 -14.88
C HIS A 338 -35.78 -28.86 -15.86
N SER A 339 -36.03 -29.01 -17.18
CA SER A 339 -35.11 -28.58 -18.24
C SER A 339 -35.78 -28.30 -19.59
N GLY A 340 -35.15 -27.45 -20.41
CA GLY A 340 -35.29 -27.39 -21.88
C GLY A 340 -36.21 -26.29 -22.43
N ALA A 341 -36.28 -26.05 -23.76
CA ALA A 341 -35.33 -26.31 -24.87
C ALA A 341 -35.92 -25.74 -26.20
N ARG A 342 -35.06 -25.44 -27.22
CA ARG A 342 -35.43 -25.08 -28.63
C ARG A 342 -36.18 -23.73 -28.80
N SER A 343 -36.36 -23.10 -29.96
CA SER A 343 -35.54 -22.84 -31.19
C SER A 343 -36.29 -21.74 -32.02
N GLU A 344 -36.03 -21.29 -33.26
CA GLU A 344 -35.12 -21.65 -34.38
C GLU A 344 -34.79 -20.39 -35.26
N ALA A 345 -34.86 -20.46 -36.60
CA ALA A 345 -34.64 -19.39 -37.61
C ALA A 345 -35.58 -19.62 -38.85
N PRO A 346 -35.44 -19.11 -40.12
CA PRO A 346 -34.44 -18.21 -40.75
C PRO A 346 -34.99 -17.20 -41.84
N SER A 347 -34.09 -16.73 -42.73
CA SER A 347 -34.29 -16.06 -44.06
C SER A 347 -34.57 -14.55 -44.11
N GLY A 348 -34.12 -13.78 -45.13
CA GLY A 348 -33.39 -14.15 -46.37
C GLY A 348 -32.59 -13.02 -47.07
N THR A 349 -31.85 -13.41 -48.12
CA THR A 349 -30.85 -12.67 -48.95
C THR A 349 -31.48 -12.16 -50.29
N PRO A 350 -30.78 -11.69 -51.38
CA PRO A 350 -29.34 -11.41 -51.63
C PRO A 350 -28.99 -10.09 -52.42
N GLY A 351 -27.67 -9.84 -52.61
CA GLY A 351 -27.10 -9.07 -53.76
C GLY A 351 -26.14 -7.93 -53.39
N GLY A 352 -25.01 -7.68 -54.08
CA GLY A 352 -24.30 -8.45 -55.13
C GLY A 352 -23.16 -7.64 -55.80
N ALA A 353 -22.05 -8.31 -56.16
CA ALA A 353 -20.82 -7.81 -56.87
C ALA A 353 -20.03 -6.64 -56.19
N GLN A 354 -18.70 -6.56 -56.10
CA GLN A 354 -17.51 -7.25 -56.65
C GLN A 354 -16.87 -6.67 -57.95
N THR A 355 -15.98 -5.68 -57.77
CA THR A 355 -14.82 -5.34 -58.64
C THR A 355 -13.76 -4.66 -57.76
N ALA A 356 -12.51 -5.16 -57.70
CA ALA A 356 -11.36 -4.73 -58.51
C ALA A 356 -10.99 -3.23 -58.27
N ALA A 357 -9.99 -2.87 -57.47
CA ALA A 357 -8.53 -3.13 -57.57
C ALA A 357 -7.79 -2.20 -58.54
N ASN A 358 -6.98 -1.29 -57.98
CA ASN A 358 -5.79 -0.68 -58.60
C ASN A 358 -4.92 -0.05 -57.50
N GLY A 359 -3.65 0.27 -57.81
CA GLY A 359 -2.72 0.87 -56.85
C GLY A 359 -1.49 1.50 -57.53
N ALA A 360 -0.43 1.70 -56.75
CA ALA A 360 0.79 2.47 -57.07
C ALA A 360 0.60 4.00 -57.14
N GLY A 361 1.62 4.72 -56.65
CA GLY A 361 1.62 6.15 -56.33
C GLY A 361 2.59 6.40 -55.19
#